data_AF-A0A348WGM8-F1
#
_entry.id   AF-A0A348WGM8-F1
#
_cell.length_a   1.000
_cell.length_b   1.000
_cell.length_c   1.000
_cell.angle_alpha   90.00
_cell.angle_beta   90.00
_cell.angle_gamma   90.00
#
_symmetry.space_group_name_H-M   'P 1'
#
loop_
_entity.id
_entity.type
_entity.pdbx_description
1 polymer ?
#
loop_
_entity_poly.entity_id
_entity_poly.type
_entity_poly.pdbx_seq_one_letter_code
_entity_poly.pdbx_strand_id
1 'polypeptide(L)' 'MANPLYDRLFGAHAGKDTPFLHLPDGTVLTHSAFLAKVAQIAHAMTALGLKPGDRVA' A
#
# COMPACT_ATOMS: atom_id res chain seq x y z
N MET A 1 2.56 -3.96 -16.46
CA MET A 1 3.06 -2.56 -16.59
C MET A 1 3.90 -2.28 -15.35
N ALA A 2 5.08 -1.69 -15.49
CA ALA A 2 5.89 -1.33 -14.33
C ALA A 2 5.14 -0.28 -13.48
N ASN A 3 5.15 -0.42 -12.16
CA ASN A 3 4.62 0.58 -11.23
C ASN A 3 5.81 1.24 -10.53
N PRO A 4 6.53 2.16 -11.19
CA PRO A 4 7.81 2.65 -10.71
C PRO A 4 7.71 3.33 -9.34
N LEU A 5 6.55 3.90 -9.02
CA LEU A 5 6.29 4.54 -7.73
C LEU A 5 6.21 3.48 -6.62
N TYR A 6 5.42 2.43 -6.83
CA TYR A 6 5.37 1.30 -5.89
C TYR A 6 6.72 0.60 -5.78
N ASP A 7 7.33 0.25 -6.91
CA ASP A 7 8.56 -0.56 -6.95
C ASP A 7 9.70 0.13 -6.17
N ARG A 8 9.83 1.45 -6.32
CA ARG A 8 10.90 2.24 -5.69
C ARG A 8 10.62 2.60 -4.24
N LEU A 9 9.39 2.99 -3.90
CA LEU A 9 9.08 3.45 -2.55
C LEU A 9 8.69 2.32 -1.59
N PHE A 10 8.11 1.24 -2.10
CA PHE A 10 7.46 0.22 -1.30
C PHE A 10 7.97 -1.19 -1.59
N GLY A 11 8.27 -1.50 -2.85
CA GLY A 11 8.79 -2.81 -3.27
C GLY A 11 10.08 -3.20 -2.55
N ALA A 12 10.98 -2.23 -2.31
CA ALA A 12 12.22 -2.43 -1.54
C ALA A 12 11.99 -2.83 -0.07
N HIS A 13 10.77 -2.73 0.44
CA HIS A 13 10.37 -3.04 1.81
C HIS A 13 9.40 -4.22 1.92
N ALA A 14 9.18 -4.95 0.82
CA ALA A 14 8.32 -6.13 0.82
C ALA A 14 8.78 -7.15 1.88
N GLY A 15 7.83 -7.61 2.72
CA GLY A 15 8.08 -8.59 3.77
C GLY A 15 8.87 -8.09 4.99
N LYS A 16 9.20 -6.79 5.06
CA LYS A 16 9.93 -6.24 6.22
C LYS A 16 8.97 -5.87 7.36
N ASP A 17 9.28 -6.35 8.56
CA ASP A 17 8.56 -5.96 9.80
C ASP A 17 9.15 -4.72 10.47
N THR A 18 9.89 -3.90 9.72
CA THR A 18 10.44 -2.64 10.22
C THR A 18 9.32 -1.62 10.48
N PRO A 19 9.37 -0.85 11.59
CA PRO A 19 8.44 0.25 11.85
C PRO A 19 8.31 1.18 10.63
N PHE A 20 7.08 1.59 10.31
CA PHE A 20 6.79 2.47 9.19
C PHE A 20 5.93 3.67 9.60
N LEU A 21 4.73 3.43 10.12
CA LEU A 21 3.83 4.50 10.56
C LEU A 21 3.65 4.45 12.06
N HIS A 22 3.82 5.59 12.72
CA HIS A 22 3.41 5.82 14.11
C HIS A 22 2.06 6.52 14.07
N LEU A 23 1.01 5.83 14.53
CA LEU A 23 -0.36 6.34 14.52
C LEU A 23 -0.66 7.12 15.80
N PRO A 24 -1.64 8.04 15.78
CA PRO A 24 -1.97 8.88 16.94
C PRO A 24 -2.43 8.11 18.18
N ASP A 25 -2.95 6.90 18.01
CA ASP A 25 -3.35 5.99 19.10
C ASP A 25 -2.16 5.25 19.75
N GLY A 26 -0.94 5.51 19.28
CA GLY A 26 0.29 4.83 19.72
C GLY A 26 0.61 3.55 18.97
N THR A 27 -0.26 3.10 18.04
CA THR A 27 0.00 1.92 17.22
C THR A 27 1.15 2.18 16.25
N VAL A 28 2.04 1.20 16.10
CA VAL A 28 3.09 1.21 15.08
C VAL A 28 2.75 0.19 14.00
N LEU A 29 2.55 0.65 12.77
CA LEU A 29 2.43 -0.23 11.61
C LEU A 29 3.80 -0.51 11.03
N THR A 30 4.06 -1.78 10.73
CA THR A 30 5.24 -2.20 9.97
C THR A 30 5.04 -1.96 8.48
N HIS A 31 6.13 -2.02 7.71
CA HIS A 31 6.04 -1.97 6.25
C HIS A 31 5.17 -3.13 5.71
N SER A 32 5.39 -4.36 6.19
CA SER A 32 4.59 -5.53 5.82
C SER A 32 3.09 -5.34 6.08
N ALA A 33 2.71 -4.85 7.26
CA ALA A 33 1.32 -4.60 7.64
C ALA A 33 0.68 -3.50 6.77
N PHE A 34 1.43 -2.42 6.51
CA PHE A 34 0.97 -1.36 5.62
C PHE A 34 0.73 -1.86 4.18
N LEU A 35 1.67 -2.63 3.62
CA LEU A 35 1.55 -3.15 2.26
C LEU A 35 0.39 -4.14 2.12
N ALA A 36 0.15 -4.99 3.13
CA ALA A 36 -1.01 -5.88 3.16
C ALA A 36 -2.32 -5.08 3.12
N LYS A 37 -2.42 -3.98 3.90
CA LYS A 37 -3.60 -3.12 3.90
C LYS A 37 -3.82 -2.40 2.57
N VAL A 38 -2.74 -1.88 1.97
CA VAL A 38 -2.81 -1.23 0.64
C VAL A 38 -3.25 -2.23 -0.44
N ALA A 39 -2.77 -3.47 -0.39
CA ALA A 39 -3.19 -4.51 -1.34
C ALA A 39 -4.70 -4.80 -1.25
N GLN A 40 -5.26 -4.87 -0.03
CA GLN A 40 -6.70 -5.04 0.16
C GLN A 40 -7.52 -3.89 -0.44
N ILE A 41 -7.08 -2.64 -0.23
CA ILE A 41 -7.72 -1.46 -0.83
C ILE A 41 -7.64 -1.51 -2.36
N ALA A 42 -6.47 -1.83 -2.92
CA ALA A 42 -6.28 -1.94 -4.36
C ALA A 42 -7.19 -3.01 -4.99
N HIS A 43 -7.35 -4.16 -4.32
CA HIS A 43 -8.28 -5.20 -4.75
C HIS A 43 -9.73 -4.73 -4.71
N ALA A 44 -10.15 -4.06 -3.64
CA ALA A 44 -11.50 -3.51 -3.55
C ALA A 44 -11.77 -2.47 -4.65
N MET A 45 -10.83 -1.57 -4.93
CA MET A 45 -10.94 -0.59 -6.01
C MET A 45 -11.05 -1.26 -7.38
N THR A 46 -10.24 -2.28 -7.62
CA THR A 46 -10.29 -3.06 -8.86
C THR A 46 -11.64 -3.78 -9.00
N ALA A 47 -12.17 -4.34 -7.90
CA ALA A 47 -13.49 -4.99 -7.89
C ALA A 47 -14.63 -4.00 -8.15
N LEU A 48 -14.48 -2.73 -7.75
CA LEU A 48 -15.40 -1.64 -8.08
C LEU A 48 -15.26 -1.13 -9.52
N GLY A 49 -14.34 -1.69 -10.32
CA GLY A 49 -14.17 -1.38 -11.73
C GLY A 49 -13.20 -0.24 -12.02
N LEU A 50 -12.41 0.22 -11.04
CA LEU A 50 -11.38 1.23 -11.25
C LEU A 50 -10.30 0.71 -12.22
N LYS A 51 -9.94 1.54 -13.21
CA LYS A 51 -8.96 1.21 -14.25
C LYS A 51 -7.76 2.16 -14.21
N PRO A 52 -6.61 1.77 -14.80
CA PRO A 52 -5.48 2.68 -14.97
C PRO A 52 -5.91 3.97 -15.71
N GLY A 53 -5.62 5.12 -15.11
CA GLY A 53 -6.00 6.45 -15.64
C GLY A 53 -7.31 7.02 -15.06
N ASP A 54 -8.09 6.21 -14.34
CA ASP A 54 -9.23 6.70 -13.58
C ASP A 54 -8.76 7.50 -12.37
N ARG A 55 -9.60 8.45 -11.94
CA ARG A 55 -9.35 9.28 -10.77
C ARG A 55 -10.16 8.75 -9.58
N VAL A 56 -9.61 8.92 -8.40
CA VAL A 56 -10.25 8.64 -7.12
C VAL A 56 -10.45 10.00 -6.43
N ALA A 57 -11.66 10.27 -5.93
CA ALA A 57 -12.00 11.49 -5.20
C ALA A 57 -11.94 11.27 -3.68
#